data_AF-A0A8J6MKP7-F1
#
_entry.id   AF-A0A8J6MKP7-F1
#
_cell.length_a   1.000
_cell.length_b   1.000
_cell.length_c   1.000
_cell.angle_alpha   90.00
_cell.angle_beta   90.00
_cell.angle_gamma   90.00
#
_symmetry.space_group_name_H-M   'P 1'
#
loop_
_entity.id
_entity.type
_entity.pdbx_description
1 polymer ?
#
loop_
_entity_poly.entity_id
_entity_poly.type
_entity_poly.pdbx_seq_one_letter_code
_entity_poly.pdbx_strand_id
1 'polypeptide(L)'
;MMTPDNVTEAALNFDTSSVVFPAGTKLREIERIVILETLRQKNFNRTHTARALGIGIRTLQRKLKRYGASDWGLKAKVGGEEGDVNETPSFTN
;
A
#
# COMPACT_ATOMS: atom_id res chain seq x y z
N MET A 1 -37.76 21.12 28.95
CA MET A 1 -36.54 20.32 29.18
C MET A 1 -36.71 19.00 28.46
N MET A 2 -35.84 18.71 27.48
CA MET A 2 -35.69 17.38 26.91
C MET A 2 -34.35 17.32 26.20
N THR A 3 -33.35 16.78 26.88
CA THR A 3 -32.26 16.05 26.24
C THR A 3 -32.38 14.61 26.73
N PRO A 4 -32.64 13.66 25.84
CA PRO A 4 -31.89 12.42 25.83
C PRO A 4 -30.67 12.69 24.92
N ASP A 5 -29.45 12.71 25.45
CA ASP A 5 -28.66 11.50 25.69
C ASP A 5 -29.01 10.41 24.68
N ASN A 6 -28.32 10.37 23.53
CA ASN A 6 -27.78 9.15 22.91
C ASN A 6 -27.16 9.43 21.53
N VAL A 7 -26.15 8.61 21.20
CA VAL A 7 -25.61 8.21 19.90
C VAL A 7 -24.64 9.12 19.15
N THR A 8 -23.46 9.35 19.74
CA THR A 8 -22.22 9.32 18.93
C THR A 8 -21.05 8.63 19.64
N GLU A 9 -21.30 7.52 20.36
CA GLU A 9 -20.23 6.64 20.87
C GLU A 9 -19.82 5.56 19.85
N ALA A 10 -20.55 5.44 18.75
CA ALA A 10 -20.22 4.52 17.66
C ALA A 10 -19.06 5.09 16.83
N ALA A 11 -17.84 4.62 17.12
CA ALA A 11 -16.73 4.38 16.17
C ALA A 11 -15.34 4.84 16.64
N LEU A 12 -15.05 4.80 17.94
CA LEU A 12 -13.67 4.65 18.41
C LEU A 12 -13.31 3.17 18.62
N ASN A 13 -13.83 2.28 17.76
CA ASN A 13 -13.23 0.96 17.56
C ASN A 13 -11.99 1.14 16.66
N PHE A 14 -11.02 1.91 17.15
CA PHE A 14 -9.66 1.67 16.73
C PHE A 14 -9.28 0.37 17.41
N ASP A 15 -9.15 -0.72 16.64
CA ASP A 15 -8.41 -1.89 17.09
C ASP A 15 -7.09 -1.36 17.69
N THR A 16 -6.99 -1.34 19.01
CA THR A 16 -5.85 -0.80 19.75
C THR A 16 -4.71 -1.80 19.66
N SER A 17 -4.23 -2.06 18.45
CA SER A 17 -2.97 -2.75 18.22
C SER A 17 -1.84 -1.76 18.50
N SER A 18 -1.27 -1.81 19.69
CA SER A 18 -0.10 -1.01 20.05
C SER A 18 1.15 -1.59 19.40
N VAL A 19 1.88 -0.78 18.63
CA VAL A 19 3.21 -1.14 18.10
C VAL A 19 4.27 -0.37 18.89
N VAL A 20 5.19 -1.09 19.52
CA VAL A 20 6.27 -0.50 20.33
C VAL A 20 7.52 -0.34 19.46
N PHE A 21 8.14 0.84 19.48
CA PHE A 21 9.38 1.12 18.77
C PHE A 21 10.43 1.68 19.75
N PRO A 22 11.71 1.29 19.63
CA PRO A 22 12.76 1.87 20.46
C PRO A 22 12.97 3.36 20.14
N ALA A 23 13.27 4.16 21.17
CA ALA A 23 13.59 5.56 21.00
C ALA A 23 14.81 5.72 20.06
N GLY A 24 14.72 6.67 19.12
CA GLY A 24 15.73 6.86 18.07
C GLY A 24 15.48 6.06 16.78
N THR A 25 14.43 5.23 16.72
CA THR A 25 14.00 4.62 15.46
C THR A 25 13.66 5.70 14.44
N LYS A 26 14.22 5.60 13.24
CA LYS A 26 13.94 6.53 12.15
C LYS A 26 12.45 6.44 11.79
N LEU A 27 11.79 7.59 11.65
CA LEU A 27 10.38 7.66 11.23
C LEU A 27 10.11 6.85 9.95
N ARG A 28 11.08 6.83 9.02
CA ARG A 28 10.99 6.05 7.78
C ARG A 28 10.80 4.54 8.04
N GLU A 29 11.45 4.00 9.05
CA GLU A 29 11.36 2.58 9.44
C GLU A 29 9.98 2.29 10.05
N ILE A 30 9.53 3.17 10.96
CA ILE A 30 8.21 3.10 11.58
C ILE A 30 7.12 3.10 10.50
N GLU A 31 7.17 4.07 9.59
CA GLU A 31 6.22 4.16 8.47
C GLU A 31 6.19 2.88 7.63
N ARG A 32 7.37 2.30 7.35
CA ARG A 32 7.47 1.07 6.57
C ARG A 32 6.77 -0.09 7.27
N ILE A 33 7.04 -0.29 8.55
CA ILE A 33 6.45 -1.36 9.36
C ILE A 33 4.93 -1.19 9.40
N VAL A 34 4.45 0.01 9.71
CA VAL A 34 3.01 0.32 9.76
C VAL A 34 2.32 0.04 8.43
N ILE A 35 2.90 0.50 7.31
CA ILE A 35 2.32 0.27 5.98
C ILE A 35 2.23 -1.22 5.64
N LEU A 36 3.27 -2.00 5.95
CA LEU A 36 3.29 -3.44 5.66
C LEU A 36 2.29 -4.20 6.54
N GLU A 37 2.20 -3.85 7.82
CA GLU A 37 1.25 -4.45 8.75
C GLU A 37 -0.20 -4.20 8.30
N THR A 38 -0.53 -2.94 7.99
CA THR A 38 -1.86 -2.59 7.48
C THR A 38 -2.16 -3.25 6.14
N LEU A 39 -1.17 -3.37 5.26
CA LEU A 39 -1.33 -4.13 4.01
C LEU A 39 -1.65 -5.60 4.29
N ARG A 40 -0.97 -6.24 5.24
CA ARG A 40 -1.26 -7.64 5.61
C ARG A 40 -2.67 -7.78 6.18
N GLN A 41 -3.08 -6.87 7.07
CA GLN A 41 -4.42 -6.83 7.65
C GLN A 41 -5.54 -6.59 6.61
N LYS A 42 -5.23 -5.88 5.51
CA LYS A 42 -6.18 -5.56 4.44
C LYS A 42 -5.98 -6.41 3.18
N ASN A 43 -5.41 -7.61 3.31
CA ASN A 43 -5.21 -8.57 2.22
C ASN A 43 -4.50 -7.95 0.99
N PHE A 44 -3.52 -7.09 1.22
CA PHE A 44 -2.74 -6.40 0.20
C PHE A 44 -3.54 -5.45 -0.70
N ASN A 45 -4.75 -5.10 -0.29
CA ASN A 45 -5.58 -4.13 -0.97
C ASN A 45 -5.08 -2.71 -0.72
N ARG A 46 -4.43 -2.12 -1.72
CA ARG A 46 -3.78 -0.80 -1.64
C ARG A 46 -4.78 0.33 -1.41
N THR A 47 -5.97 0.24 -1.99
CA THR A 47 -7.02 1.27 -1.85
C THR A 47 -7.54 1.31 -0.42
N HIS A 48 -7.89 0.15 0.15
CA HIS A 48 -8.34 0.08 1.54
C HIS A 48 -7.23 0.39 2.54
N THR A 49 -5.99 -0.02 2.26
CA THR A 49 -4.82 0.31 3.09
C THR A 49 -4.58 1.82 3.12
N ALA A 50 -4.58 2.48 1.95
CA ALA A 50 -4.39 3.92 1.87
C ALA A 50 -5.47 4.67 2.66
N ARG A 51 -6.73 4.23 2.54
CA ARG A 51 -7.86 4.78 3.32
C ARG A 51 -7.68 4.56 4.82
N ALA A 52 -7.28 3.36 5.25
CA ALA A 52 -7.05 3.04 6.65
C ALA A 52 -5.90 3.85 7.26
N LEU A 53 -4.86 4.12 6.48
CA LEU A 53 -3.72 4.95 6.88
C LEU A 53 -3.97 6.46 6.73
N GLY A 54 -5.10 6.88 6.17
CA GLY A 54 -5.40 8.29 5.93
C GLY A 54 -4.50 8.97 4.89
N ILE A 55 -3.88 8.21 3.98
CA ILE A 55 -2.99 8.74 2.94
C ILE A 55 -3.57 8.51 1.54
N GLY A 56 -3.16 9.34 0.57
CA GLY A 56 -3.51 9.11 -0.83
C GLY A 56 -2.86 7.85 -1.40
N ILE A 57 -3.55 7.16 -2.32
CA ILE A 57 -3.06 5.94 -3.00
C ILE A 57 -1.71 6.18 -3.68
N ARG A 58 -1.52 7.34 -4.33
CA ARG A 58 -0.24 7.73 -4.96
C ARG A 58 0.90 7.86 -3.95
N THR A 59 0.59 8.31 -2.73
CA THR A 59 1.57 8.39 -1.63
C THR A 59 1.92 7.02 -1.11
N LEU A 60 0.93 6.13 -0.94
CA LEU A 60 1.18 4.73 -0.59
C LEU A 60 2.07 4.05 -1.64
N GLN A 61 1.76 4.19 -2.93
CA GLN A 61 2.56 3.64 -4.04
C GLN A 61 4.00 4.17 -4.03
N ARG A 62 4.20 5.48 -3.88
CA ARG A 62 5.53 6.10 -3.80
C ARG A 62 6.32 5.59 -2.60
N LYS A 63 5.67 5.44 -1.44
CA LYS A 63 6.28 4.87 -0.23
C LYS A 63 6.69 3.42 -0.47
N LEU A 64 5.82 2.59 -1.04
CA LEU A 64 6.12 1.19 -1.39
C LEU A 64 7.31 1.07 -2.36
N LYS A 65 7.35 1.90 -3.42
CA LYS A 65 8.48 1.95 -4.35
C LYS A 65 9.79 2.30 -3.64
N ARG A 66 9.76 3.27 -2.71
CA ARG A 66 10.94 3.68 -1.92
C ARG A 66 11.42 2.61 -0.94
N TYR A 67 10.55 1.72 -0.48
CA TYR A 67 10.92 0.64 0.44
C TYR A 67 11.38 -0.62 -0.29
N GLY A 68 11.52 -0.59 -1.62
CA GLY A 68 11.90 -1.76 -2.40
C GLY A 68 10.77 -2.78 -2.58
N ALA A 69 9.53 -2.44 -2.21
CA ALA A 69 8.35 -3.29 -2.43
C ALA A 69 7.86 -3.26 -3.89
N SER A 70 8.79 -3.07 -4.84
CA SER A 70 8.54 -3.21 -6.28
C SER A 70 8.08 -4.63 -6.64
N ASP A 71 8.28 -5.59 -5.74
CA ASP A 71 7.96 -7.01 -5.90
C ASP A 71 6.64 -7.45 -5.24
N TRP A 72 5.86 -6.53 -4.67
CA TRP A 72 4.61 -6.84 -3.94
C TRP A 72 3.41 -7.21 -4.86
N GLY A 73 3.61 -8.16 -5.77
CA GLY A 73 2.54 -8.82 -6.51
C GLY A 73 1.93 -8.03 -7.67
N LEU A 74 2.55 -6.92 -8.13
CA LEU A 74 2.17 -6.30 -9.41
C LEU A 74 2.78 -7.02 -10.64
N LYS A 75 3.36 -8.21 -10.44
CA LYS A 75 3.76 -9.17 -11.50
C LYS A 75 2.71 -10.27 -11.74
N ALA A 76 1.49 -10.15 -11.21
CA ALA A 76 0.39 -11.02 -11.58
C ALA A 76 -0.45 -10.36 -12.69
N LYS A 77 -0.30 -10.87 -13.93
CA LYS A 77 -1.06 -10.58 -15.18
C LYS A 77 -0.44 -9.62 -16.21
N VAL A 78 0.80 -9.84 -16.64
CA VAL A 78 1.16 -9.71 -18.07
C VAL A 78 2.03 -10.92 -18.44
N GLY A 79 1.35 -12.02 -18.75
CA GLY A 79 1.86 -13.04 -19.65
C GLY A 79 1.06 -12.89 -20.95
N GLY A 80 1.78 -12.64 -22.03
CA GLY A 80 1.30 -12.51 -23.41
C GLY A 80 2.54 -12.36 -24.29
N GLU A 81 2.75 -13.35 -25.14
CA GLU A 81 3.93 -13.68 -25.93
C GLU A 81 4.17 -12.72 -27.12
N GLU A 82 5.27 -12.98 -27.86
CA GLU A 82 5.65 -12.48 -29.20
C GLU A 82 6.27 -11.07 -29.28
N GLY A 83 7.45 -10.84 -29.87
CA GLY A 83 8.39 -11.70 -30.59
C GLY A 83 9.69 -10.92 -30.83
N ASP A 84 10.76 -11.67 -31.07
CA ASP A 84 12.07 -11.17 -31.49
C ASP A 84 11.93 -10.43 -32.83
N VAL A 85 12.25 -9.13 -32.86
CA VAL A 85 12.31 -8.33 -34.10
C VAL A 85 13.75 -7.97 -34.42
N ASN A 86 14.59 -8.99 -34.62
CA ASN A 86 15.77 -8.83 -35.46
C ASN A 86 15.39 -9.08 -36.93
N GLU A 87 14.59 -8.19 -37.50
CA GLU A 87 14.49 -8.10 -38.96
C GLU A 87 15.50 -7.06 -39.44
N THR A 88 16.66 -7.56 -39.88
CA THR A 88 17.60 -6.83 -40.73
C THR A 88 16.82 -6.17 -41.89
N PRO A 89 16.99 -4.87 -42.17
CA PRO A 89 16.44 -4.32 -43.39
C PRO A 89 17.16 -4.95 -44.58
N SER A 90 16.45 -5.85 -45.26
CA SER A 90 16.85 -6.43 -46.53
C SER A 90 16.98 -5.31 -47.56
N PHE A 91 18.20 -5.04 -48.00
CA PHE A 91 18.41 -4.35 -49.27
C PHE A 91 17.95 -5.30 -50.39
N THR A 92 16.92 -4.91 -51.14
CA THR A 92 16.74 -5.45 -52.49
C THR A 92 16.20 -4.37 -53.43
N ASN A 93 17.06 -4.11 -54.43
CA ASN A 93 16.94 -3.39 -55.69
C ASN A 93 16.68 -1.88 -55.68
#